data_AF-A0A6G6KDI4-F1
#
_entry.id   AF-A0A6G6KDI4-F1
#
_cell.length_a   1.000
_cell.length_b   1.000
_cell.length_c   1.000
_cell.angle_alpha   90.00
_cell.angle_beta   90.00
_cell.angle_gamma   90.00
#
_symmetry.space_group_name_H-M   'P 1'
#
loop_
_entity.id
_entity.type
_entity.pdbx_description
1 polymer ?
#
loop_
_entity_poly.entity_id
_entity_poly.type
_entity_poly.pdbx_seq_one_letter_code
_entity_poly.pdbx_strand_id
1 'polypeptide(L)'
;MPKTKHPKAVLENERRPLQALHFSMRTNEEQGSNQASVTYRVDAMDNTSLGSHGETMGFAKQMVPPDKELRTASRLFKNSGDAQGDAGLITRQVASNQADKLLGLNVIAEEKYGVDKDGKVIGVSIQADGCNVVGKKGVLQVDCRDPRIQKGLSDLQVIDFINGETDRHAGNIFIDPATGKVTGIDNDLCLPEKQVGGQALDKMVGMPKIMHEDTARRILEADPEKLRAMLSTPPPKNGPKPLSKDAIDGAVNRLKALQTELQSQSGAILVVKSFNDSTHHKAMDDANESYKKQQKTSMSVKAQHEPKSMDEFMKMSEKDRAKIPPSAIDSLDSTPKTSYLATVEMEIAKNKILTGKYVLPEHTNAPTAKRQPDIKLEKELADGYQKMSVPERKTFDKAFERLNKMEEQLDAKRKHLDDPSMTDRFKALYKGKQEVHDQKEQHANDLANQIAQLKGSLIQSARKLNEEIGQDKTFSNETSGTKSSLSSLVSHTSSSQSESQSHSQSKSQSLDSTGHTANGARSEAEETLQNSNAKKSQVDTLGNTSPDPDEHLNVRQMLDHEHGEHPTRPSTRVEVSKDHPPSVRDKTHLEVHHNTKGEIHHSQSQHQ
;
A
#
# COMPACT_ATOMS: atom_id res chain seq x y z
N MET A 1 30.19 5.13 8.09
CA MET A 1 28.85 5.42 7.54
C MET A 1 28.70 6.94 7.36
N PRO A 2 28.75 7.49 6.13
CA PRO A 2 28.55 8.92 5.94
C PRO A 2 27.08 9.28 6.20
N LYS A 3 26.83 10.32 7.00
CA LYS A 3 25.48 10.84 7.27
C LYS A 3 24.90 11.42 5.97
N THR A 4 24.03 10.67 5.30
CA THR A 4 23.24 11.16 4.17
C THR A 4 22.31 12.28 4.67
N LYS A 5 22.56 13.52 4.24
CA LYS A 5 21.60 14.61 4.45
C LYS A 5 20.36 14.29 3.61
N HIS A 6 19.27 13.90 4.27
CA HIS A 6 17.98 13.64 3.62
C HIS A 6 17.42 14.93 2.97
N PRO A 7 16.58 14.78 1.92
CA PRO A 7 16.18 15.87 1.05
C PRO A 7 15.04 16.68 1.66
N LYS A 8 15.37 17.78 2.32
CA LYS A 8 14.39 18.75 2.86
C LYS A 8 13.39 19.25 1.79
N ALA A 9 13.82 19.33 0.53
CA ALA A 9 13.02 19.84 -0.58
C ALA A 9 11.85 18.91 -1.00
N VAL A 10 12.00 17.59 -0.91
CA VAL A 10 10.92 16.64 -1.28
C VAL A 10 9.76 16.76 -0.29
N LEU A 11 10.09 16.83 1.01
CA LEU A 11 9.09 17.02 2.06
C LEU A 11 8.38 18.37 1.94
N GLU A 12 9.04 19.43 1.46
CA GLU A 12 8.41 20.75 1.28
C GLU A 12 7.41 20.80 0.13
N ASN A 13 7.66 20.08 -0.98
CA ASN A 13 6.70 20.04 -2.10
C ASN A 13 5.44 19.23 -1.76
N GLU A 14 5.57 18.13 -1.03
CA GLU A 14 4.40 17.33 -0.58
C GLU A 14 3.52 18.07 0.44
N ARG A 15 4.04 19.13 1.06
CA ARG A 15 3.32 19.95 2.05
C ARG A 15 2.47 21.06 1.45
N ARG A 16 2.64 21.37 0.16
CA ARG A 16 1.86 22.44 -0.47
C ARG A 16 0.42 21.98 -0.62
N PRO A 17 -0.56 22.71 -0.05
CA PRO A 17 -1.96 22.37 -0.25
C PRO A 17 -2.29 22.35 -1.75
N LEU A 18 -3.09 21.37 -2.17
CA LEU A 18 -3.70 21.38 -3.49
C LEU A 18 -4.51 22.67 -3.63
N GLN A 19 -4.21 23.44 -4.68
CA GLN A 19 -4.88 24.70 -4.94
C GLN A 19 -6.24 24.44 -5.59
N ALA A 20 -7.26 25.21 -5.18
CA ALA A 20 -8.63 25.09 -5.70
C ALA A 20 -8.72 25.16 -7.23
N LEU A 21 -7.81 25.89 -7.87
CA LEU A 21 -7.74 26.04 -9.32
C LEU A 21 -7.41 24.73 -10.06
N HIS A 22 -6.90 23.71 -9.38
CA HIS A 22 -6.43 22.49 -10.02
C HIS A 22 -7.45 21.35 -9.95
N PHE A 23 -8.62 21.55 -9.33
CA PHE A 23 -9.61 20.50 -9.21
C PHE A 23 -11.05 21.02 -9.12
N SER A 24 -11.99 20.20 -9.60
CA SER A 24 -13.42 20.39 -9.42
C SER A 24 -13.90 19.57 -8.22
N MET A 25 -14.85 20.12 -7.46
CA MET A 25 -15.54 19.41 -6.39
C MET A 25 -17.01 19.25 -6.76
N ARG A 26 -17.54 18.04 -6.63
CA ARG A 26 -18.98 17.76 -6.75
C ARG A 26 -19.46 16.83 -5.64
N THR A 27 -20.76 16.81 -5.40
CA THR A 27 -21.37 15.87 -4.44
C THR A 27 -20.96 14.45 -4.79
N ASN A 28 -20.56 13.66 -3.78
CA ASN A 28 -20.29 12.26 -3.99
C ASN A 28 -21.60 11.50 -4.18
N GLU A 29 -21.99 11.22 -5.43
CA GLU A 29 -23.18 10.43 -5.75
C GLU A 29 -23.10 8.99 -5.20
N GLU A 30 -21.88 8.51 -4.90
CA GLU A 30 -21.65 7.22 -4.28
C GLU A 30 -21.80 7.26 -2.76
N GLN A 31 -22.08 8.43 -2.17
CA GLN A 31 -22.31 8.56 -0.72
C GLN A 31 -23.51 7.70 -0.29
N GLY A 32 -23.29 6.82 0.69
CA GLY A 32 -24.37 6.05 1.32
C GLY A 32 -25.09 6.89 2.37
N SER A 33 -26.34 6.54 2.67
CA SER A 33 -27.11 7.14 3.78
C SER A 33 -26.41 7.02 5.14
N ASN A 34 -25.46 6.08 5.26
CA ASN A 34 -24.79 5.73 6.51
C ASN A 34 -23.35 6.26 6.61
N GLN A 35 -22.86 7.07 5.66
CA GLN A 35 -21.53 7.66 5.81
C GLN A 35 -21.52 8.69 6.95
N ALA A 36 -20.54 8.56 7.85
CA ALA A 36 -20.40 9.43 9.02
C ALA A 36 -20.02 10.88 8.63
N SER A 37 -19.37 11.06 7.47
CA SER A 37 -18.94 12.34 6.95
C SER A 37 -19.51 12.61 5.56
N VAL A 38 -19.79 13.89 5.25
CA VAL A 38 -20.08 14.33 3.90
C VAL A 38 -18.79 14.31 3.10
N THR A 39 -18.79 13.53 2.03
CA THR A 39 -17.64 13.42 1.12
C THR A 39 -18.00 14.06 -0.21
N TYR A 40 -17.02 14.72 -0.81
CA TYR A 40 -17.15 15.30 -2.14
C TYR A 40 -16.20 14.57 -3.08
N ARG A 41 -16.66 14.27 -4.29
CA ARG A 41 -15.74 13.80 -5.32
C ARG A 41 -14.91 14.97 -5.82
N VAL A 42 -13.60 14.74 -5.94
CA VAL A 42 -12.62 15.66 -6.50
C VAL A 42 -12.13 15.08 -7.81
N ASP A 43 -12.21 15.84 -8.89
CA ASP A 43 -11.60 15.49 -10.18
C ASP A 43 -10.59 16.57 -10.56
N ALA A 44 -9.40 16.17 -10.97
CA ALA A 44 -8.38 17.09 -11.47
C ALA A 44 -8.87 17.89 -12.67
N MET A 45 -8.50 19.16 -12.72
CA MET A 45 -8.65 20.01 -13.91
C MET A 45 -7.37 19.95 -14.76
N ASP A 46 -7.51 20.24 -16.05
CA ASP A 46 -6.39 20.43 -16.99
C ASP A 46 -5.40 19.26 -17.08
N ASN A 47 -5.88 18.01 -16.89
CA ASN A 47 -5.06 16.79 -16.83
C ASN A 47 -3.94 16.84 -15.77
N THR A 48 -4.08 17.68 -14.74
CA THR A 48 -3.15 17.65 -13.61
C THR A 48 -3.33 16.35 -12.83
N SER A 49 -2.25 15.89 -12.18
CA SER A 49 -2.32 14.74 -11.27
C SER A 49 -2.64 15.22 -9.87
N LEU A 50 -3.62 14.61 -9.20
CA LEU A 50 -3.86 14.79 -7.77
C LEU A 50 -2.90 13.93 -6.95
N GLY A 51 -2.63 12.71 -7.43
CA GLY A 51 -1.74 11.74 -6.78
C GLY A 51 -0.32 11.73 -7.33
N SER A 52 0.56 11.02 -6.64
CA SER A 52 1.97 10.86 -6.97
C SER A 52 2.21 9.96 -8.19
N HIS A 53 1.17 9.28 -8.70
CA HIS A 53 1.30 8.32 -9.78
C HIS A 53 0.26 8.54 -10.90
N GLY A 54 -0.16 9.78 -11.10
CA GLY A 54 -1.06 10.16 -12.20
C GLY A 54 -2.56 10.08 -11.85
N GLU A 55 -2.92 9.82 -10.60
CA GLU A 55 -4.32 9.75 -10.20
C GLU A 55 -5.01 11.11 -10.41
N THR A 56 -6.08 11.11 -11.19
CA THR A 56 -6.85 12.33 -11.53
C THR A 56 -8.13 12.48 -10.73
N MET A 57 -8.36 11.61 -9.75
CA MET A 57 -9.56 11.59 -8.93
C MET A 57 -9.22 11.38 -7.45
N GLY A 58 -10.05 11.93 -6.58
CA GLY A 58 -9.99 11.72 -5.14
C GLY A 58 -11.33 12.06 -4.47
N PHE A 59 -11.32 12.02 -3.15
CA PHE A 59 -12.46 12.31 -2.29
C PHE A 59 -12.06 13.35 -1.25
N ALA A 60 -12.77 14.46 -1.23
CA ALA A 60 -12.56 15.54 -0.28
C ALA A 60 -13.49 15.41 0.92
N LYS A 61 -12.93 15.66 2.10
CA LYS A 61 -13.64 15.90 3.36
C LYS A 61 -13.48 17.37 3.72
N GLN A 62 -14.61 18.05 3.92
CA GLN A 62 -14.60 19.42 4.42
C GLN A 62 -14.30 19.44 5.92
N MET A 63 -13.66 20.52 6.37
CA MET A 63 -13.61 20.81 7.81
C MET A 63 -15.05 20.96 8.33
N VAL A 64 -15.44 20.08 9.25
CA VAL A 64 -16.67 20.23 10.01
C VAL A 64 -16.43 21.20 11.16
N PRO A 65 -17.43 22.02 11.53
CA PRO A 65 -17.38 22.79 12.77
C PRO A 65 -17.03 21.88 13.97
N PRO A 66 -16.24 22.37 14.94
CA PRO A 66 -15.76 21.54 16.05
C PRO A 66 -16.87 20.80 16.80
N ASP A 67 -18.06 21.39 16.97
CA ASP A 67 -19.20 20.78 17.65
C ASP A 67 -19.81 19.57 16.89
N LYS A 68 -19.68 19.54 15.56
CA LYS A 68 -20.09 18.41 14.72
C LYS A 68 -19.00 17.34 14.64
N GLU A 69 -17.74 17.75 14.59
CA GLU A 69 -16.59 16.84 14.67
C GLU A 69 -16.63 16.08 16.00
N LEU A 70 -16.88 16.79 17.10
CA LEU A 70 -17.10 16.23 18.44
C LEU A 70 -18.22 15.18 18.48
N ARG A 71 -19.36 15.43 17.81
CA ARG A 71 -20.46 14.46 17.74
C ARG A 71 -20.10 13.22 16.94
N THR A 72 -19.28 13.37 15.91
CA THR A 72 -18.80 12.26 15.09
C THR A 72 -17.78 11.44 15.88
N ALA A 73 -16.77 12.08 16.45
CA ALA A 73 -15.78 11.47 17.32
C ALA A 73 -16.42 10.79 18.53
N SER A 74 -17.33 11.45 19.25
CA SER A 74 -18.02 10.84 20.42
C SER A 74 -18.90 9.65 20.07
N ARG A 75 -19.49 9.58 18.87
CA ARG A 75 -20.20 8.37 18.40
C ARG A 75 -19.26 7.20 18.18
N LEU A 76 -17.99 7.46 17.88
CA LEU A 76 -16.97 6.46 17.63
C LEU A 76 -16.26 6.04 18.93
N PHE A 77 -16.05 7.02 19.82
CA PHE A 77 -15.47 6.89 21.15
C PHE A 77 -16.55 6.95 22.25
N LYS A 78 -17.60 6.13 22.15
CA LYS A 78 -18.86 6.20 22.95
C LYS A 78 -18.73 6.31 24.48
N ASN A 79 -17.54 6.15 25.07
CA ASN A 79 -17.30 6.20 26.50
C ASN A 79 -16.16 7.14 26.93
N SER A 80 -15.52 7.88 26.02
CA SER A 80 -14.52 8.86 26.43
C SER A 80 -15.23 10.16 26.83
N GLY A 81 -15.50 10.34 28.13
CA GLY A 81 -16.04 11.59 28.68
C GLY A 81 -15.23 12.84 28.31
N ASP A 82 -14.04 12.66 27.74
CA ASP A 82 -13.11 13.67 27.27
C ASP A 82 -13.09 13.87 25.75
N ALA A 83 -14.12 13.45 25.00
CA ALA A 83 -14.17 13.69 23.55
C ALA A 83 -14.06 15.18 23.19
N GLN A 84 -14.34 16.10 24.14
CA GLN A 84 -14.14 17.55 24.07
C GLN A 84 -12.66 17.92 23.83
N GLY A 85 -12.19 17.78 22.59
CA GLY A 85 -10.85 18.24 22.22
C GLY A 85 -10.25 17.55 21.00
N ASP A 86 -10.84 16.44 20.58
CA ASP A 86 -10.29 15.57 19.53
C ASP A 86 -10.59 16.05 18.10
N ALA A 87 -10.39 17.35 17.88
CA ALA A 87 -10.49 17.99 16.58
C ALA A 87 -9.20 17.76 15.78
N GLY A 88 -9.31 17.56 14.46
CA GLY A 88 -8.15 17.32 13.60
C GLY A 88 -8.22 16.04 12.77
N LEU A 89 -9.43 15.55 12.46
CA LEU A 89 -9.65 14.36 11.61
C LEU A 89 -8.84 14.44 10.29
N ILE A 90 -8.85 15.59 9.63
CA ILE A 90 -8.06 15.81 8.40
C ILE A 90 -6.55 15.76 8.67
N THR A 91 -6.08 16.34 9.79
CA THR A 91 -4.66 16.30 10.16
C THR A 91 -4.18 14.87 10.35
N ARG A 92 -4.99 14.03 11.01
CA ARG A 92 -4.70 12.60 11.26
C ARG A 92 -4.60 11.80 9.99
N GLN A 93 -5.54 12.02 9.08
CA GLN A 93 -5.55 11.38 7.78
C GLN A 93 -4.25 11.67 7.01
N VAL A 94 -3.87 12.95 6.89
CA VAL A 94 -2.61 13.33 6.21
C VAL A 94 -1.38 12.80 6.95
N ALA A 95 -1.33 12.91 8.28
CA ALA A 95 -0.21 12.44 9.08
C ALA A 95 -0.02 10.91 8.98
N SER A 96 -1.11 10.15 8.87
CA SER A 96 -1.09 8.69 8.71
C SER A 96 -0.44 8.28 7.39
N ASN A 97 -0.78 8.97 6.29
CA ASN A 97 -0.10 8.76 5.01
C ASN A 97 1.38 9.14 5.07
N GLN A 98 1.74 10.23 5.77
CA GLN A 98 3.14 10.60 5.90
C GLN A 98 3.95 9.58 6.72
N ALA A 99 3.34 8.96 7.73
CA ALA A 99 3.95 7.85 8.48
C ALA A 99 4.15 6.61 7.57
N ASP A 100 3.15 6.27 6.77
CA ASP A 100 3.22 5.19 5.76
C ASP A 100 4.37 5.41 4.77
N LYS A 101 4.50 6.63 4.23
CA LYS A 101 5.60 7.05 3.34
C LYS A 101 6.96 7.00 4.02
N LEU A 102 7.07 7.46 5.27
CA LEU A 102 8.31 7.43 6.04
C LEU A 102 8.83 6.00 6.23
N LEU A 103 7.92 5.05 6.46
CA LEU A 103 8.24 3.62 6.59
C LEU A 103 8.36 2.92 5.22
N GLY A 104 7.95 3.57 4.14
CA GLY A 104 8.00 3.07 2.77
C GLY A 104 7.03 1.92 2.50
N LEU A 105 5.97 1.77 3.29
CA LEU A 105 5.02 0.66 3.15
C LEU A 105 4.06 0.88 1.99
N ASN A 106 3.63 2.12 1.75
CA ASN A 106 2.78 2.54 0.62
C ASN A 106 1.44 1.77 0.56
N VAL A 107 0.85 1.53 1.74
CA VAL A 107 -0.41 0.80 1.90
C VAL A 107 -1.54 1.68 2.42
N ILE A 108 -1.30 2.98 2.61
CA ILE A 108 -2.34 3.97 2.91
C ILE A 108 -2.60 4.79 1.64
N ALA A 109 -3.87 5.09 1.36
CA ALA A 109 -4.23 6.00 0.28
C ALA A 109 -3.44 7.31 0.40
N GLU A 110 -3.12 7.96 -0.71
CA GLU A 110 -2.41 9.23 -0.62
C GLU A 110 -3.34 10.30 -0.04
N GLU A 111 -2.89 10.95 1.04
CA GLU A 111 -3.70 11.92 1.78
C GLU A 111 -3.03 13.29 1.73
N LYS A 112 -3.78 14.32 1.33
CA LYS A 112 -3.27 15.68 1.17
C LYS A 112 -4.19 16.71 1.78
N TYR A 113 -3.62 17.86 2.12
CA TYR A 113 -4.40 19.08 2.28
C TYR A 113 -4.77 19.64 0.91
N GLY A 114 -5.99 20.14 0.78
CA GLY A 114 -6.43 20.99 -0.31
C GLY A 114 -7.04 22.29 0.22
N VAL A 115 -7.36 23.19 -0.68
CA VAL A 115 -8.14 24.40 -0.39
C VAL A 115 -9.33 24.44 -1.33
N ASP A 116 -10.55 24.56 -0.79
CA ASP A 116 -11.76 24.68 -1.62
C ASP A 116 -11.89 26.07 -2.26
N LYS A 117 -12.93 26.25 -3.08
CA LYS A 117 -13.20 27.51 -3.80
C LYS A 117 -13.39 28.72 -2.88
N ASP A 118 -13.74 28.51 -1.61
CA ASP A 118 -13.96 29.57 -0.62
C ASP A 118 -12.69 29.85 0.21
N GLY A 119 -11.56 29.22 -0.13
CA GLY A 119 -10.31 29.36 0.61
C GLY A 119 -10.23 28.50 1.88
N LYS A 120 -11.17 27.57 2.11
CA LYS A 120 -11.18 26.71 3.30
C LYS A 120 -10.35 25.47 3.07
N VAL A 121 -9.61 25.06 4.10
CA VAL A 121 -8.81 23.83 4.04
C VAL A 121 -9.74 22.61 4.02
N ILE A 122 -9.40 21.65 3.16
CA ILE A 122 -10.07 20.34 3.04
C ILE A 122 -9.02 19.23 3.13
N GLY A 123 -9.43 18.04 3.55
CA GLY A 123 -8.63 16.82 3.40
C GLY A 123 -8.99 16.15 2.08
N VAL A 124 -8.02 15.71 1.31
CA VAL A 124 -8.21 15.02 0.04
C VAL A 124 -7.56 13.65 0.11
N SER A 125 -8.39 12.61 0.00
CA SER A 125 -7.95 11.22 -0.18
C SER A 125 -7.92 10.89 -1.66
N ILE A 126 -6.72 10.68 -2.19
CA ILE A 126 -6.53 10.30 -3.57
C ILE A 126 -7.13 8.91 -3.79
N GLN A 127 -7.76 8.70 -4.95
CA GLN A 127 -8.39 7.43 -5.28
C GLN A 127 -7.42 6.25 -5.07
N ALA A 128 -7.85 5.26 -4.28
CA ALA A 128 -7.17 3.99 -4.16
C ALA A 128 -7.40 3.11 -5.40
N ASP A 129 -6.37 2.38 -5.81
CA ASP A 129 -6.49 1.35 -6.85
C ASP A 129 -7.36 0.18 -6.34
N GLY A 130 -8.02 -0.53 -7.25
CA GLY A 130 -8.82 -1.72 -6.91
C GLY A 130 -10.22 -1.41 -6.40
N CYS A 131 -10.73 -2.27 -5.51
CA CYS A 131 -12.09 -2.18 -4.96
C CYS A 131 -12.13 -2.47 -3.47
N ASN A 132 -13.09 -1.86 -2.77
CA ASN A 132 -13.39 -2.19 -1.39
C ASN A 132 -13.66 -3.68 -1.25
N VAL A 133 -13.11 -4.32 -0.21
CA VAL A 133 -13.46 -5.71 0.12
C VAL A 133 -14.95 -5.83 0.36
N VAL A 134 -15.54 -4.91 1.14
CA VAL A 134 -16.98 -4.84 1.37
C VAL A 134 -17.51 -3.51 0.84
N GLY A 135 -18.39 -3.55 -0.16
CA GLY A 135 -18.99 -2.36 -0.76
C GLY A 135 -20.48 -2.50 -1.01
N LYS A 136 -21.12 -1.40 -1.45
CA LYS A 136 -22.55 -1.37 -1.79
C LYS A 136 -22.95 -2.41 -2.86
N LYS A 137 -22.02 -2.73 -3.77
CA LYS A 137 -22.24 -3.65 -4.89
C LYS A 137 -22.07 -5.12 -4.49
N GLY A 138 -21.63 -5.41 -3.27
CA GLY A 138 -21.33 -6.75 -2.78
C GLY A 138 -19.91 -6.82 -2.21
N VAL A 139 -19.42 -8.04 -2.07
CA VAL A 139 -18.05 -8.30 -1.62
C VAL A 139 -17.16 -8.69 -2.77
N LEU A 140 -15.94 -8.13 -2.73
CA LEU A 140 -14.89 -8.44 -3.68
C LEU A 140 -14.48 -9.91 -3.50
N GLN A 141 -14.55 -10.68 -4.59
CA GLN A 141 -13.91 -11.99 -4.60
C GLN A 141 -12.43 -11.81 -4.85
N VAL A 142 -11.62 -12.16 -3.86
CA VAL A 142 -10.18 -12.16 -3.97
C VAL A 142 -9.60 -13.36 -3.23
N ASP A 143 -8.52 -13.92 -3.75
CA ASP A 143 -7.81 -15.02 -3.11
C ASP A 143 -6.85 -14.48 -2.05
N CYS A 144 -7.24 -14.57 -0.78
CA CYS A 144 -6.41 -14.19 0.36
C CYS A 144 -5.17 -15.08 0.52
N ARG A 145 -5.05 -16.18 -0.22
CA ARG A 145 -3.82 -17.00 -0.25
C ARG A 145 -2.74 -16.37 -1.13
N ASP A 146 -3.07 -15.41 -2.00
CA ASP A 146 -2.08 -14.70 -2.80
C ASP A 146 -1.03 -14.02 -1.89
N PRO A 147 0.27 -14.38 -2.01
CA PRO A 147 1.33 -13.81 -1.20
C PRO A 147 1.41 -12.27 -1.24
N ARG A 148 1.04 -11.66 -2.37
CA ARG A 148 1.04 -10.20 -2.57
C ARG A 148 0.00 -9.53 -1.67
N ILE A 149 -1.18 -10.13 -1.59
CA ILE A 149 -2.29 -9.65 -0.78
C ILE A 149 -2.03 -9.91 0.69
N GLN A 150 -1.54 -11.10 1.06
CA GLN A 150 -1.13 -11.39 2.43
C GLN A 150 -0.11 -10.38 2.94
N LYS A 151 0.90 -10.06 2.12
CA LYS A 151 1.89 -9.03 2.44
C LYS A 151 1.24 -7.66 2.58
N GLY A 152 0.42 -7.24 1.64
CA GLY A 152 -0.25 -5.93 1.70
C GLY A 152 -1.16 -5.75 2.91
N LEU A 153 -1.90 -6.79 3.30
CA LEU A 153 -2.75 -6.78 4.50
C LEU A 153 -1.91 -6.77 5.79
N SER A 154 -0.79 -7.51 5.82
CA SER A 154 0.17 -7.48 6.94
C SER A 154 0.82 -6.10 7.08
N ASP A 155 1.26 -5.50 5.98
CA ASP A 155 1.84 -4.15 5.97
C ASP A 155 0.82 -3.10 6.42
N LEU A 156 -0.44 -3.22 5.98
CA LEU A 156 -1.53 -2.35 6.44
C LEU A 156 -1.75 -2.46 7.94
N GLN A 157 -1.69 -3.67 8.50
CA GLN A 157 -1.79 -3.90 9.95
C GLN A 157 -0.64 -3.28 10.73
N VAL A 158 0.58 -3.31 10.16
CA VAL A 158 1.75 -2.66 10.77
C VAL A 158 1.54 -1.16 10.92
N ILE A 159 1.14 -0.49 9.83
CA ILE A 159 0.96 0.98 9.86
C ILE A 159 -0.24 1.38 10.70
N ASP A 160 -1.34 0.62 10.65
CA ASP A 160 -2.52 0.87 11.47
C ASP A 160 -2.22 0.65 12.97
N PHE A 161 -1.37 -0.31 13.32
CA PHE A 161 -0.86 -0.46 14.69
C PHE A 161 -0.06 0.77 15.13
N ILE A 162 0.89 1.24 14.31
CA ILE A 162 1.70 2.42 14.65
C ILE A 162 0.81 3.65 14.79
N ASN A 163 -0.06 3.90 13.83
CA ASN A 163 -0.94 5.05 13.81
C ASN A 163 -2.04 4.95 14.87
N GLY A 164 -2.43 3.77 15.32
CA GLY A 164 -3.55 3.64 16.23
C GLY A 164 -4.91 3.69 15.53
N GLU A 165 -5.02 3.15 14.31
CA GLU A 165 -6.28 3.15 13.55
C GLU A 165 -7.30 2.22 14.22
N THR A 166 -8.45 2.78 14.59
CA THR A 166 -9.50 2.08 15.36
C THR A 166 -10.71 1.67 14.52
N ASP A 167 -10.88 2.26 13.34
CA ASP A 167 -12.02 2.06 12.45
C ASP A 167 -11.65 1.35 11.15
N ARG A 168 -10.49 0.66 11.12
CA ARG A 168 -10.20 -0.26 10.02
C ARG A 168 -11.16 -1.44 10.07
N HIS A 169 -12.07 -1.47 9.12
CA HIS A 169 -12.91 -2.63 8.78
C HIS A 169 -12.72 -2.97 7.30
N ALA A 170 -13.22 -4.13 6.84
CA ALA A 170 -13.03 -4.59 5.46
C ALA A 170 -13.58 -3.60 4.42
N GLY A 171 -14.65 -2.86 4.74
CA GLY A 171 -15.14 -1.77 3.89
C GLY A 171 -14.14 -0.62 3.65
N ASN A 172 -13.13 -0.46 4.51
CA ASN A 172 -12.08 0.57 4.40
C ASN A 172 -10.76 -0.01 3.88
N ILE A 173 -10.79 -1.21 3.29
CA ILE A 173 -9.66 -1.87 2.64
C ILE A 173 -9.98 -2.03 1.16
N PHE A 174 -9.13 -1.47 0.31
CA PHE A 174 -9.15 -1.68 -1.13
C PHE A 174 -8.13 -2.75 -1.50
N ILE A 175 -8.51 -3.64 -2.41
CA ILE A 175 -7.62 -4.61 -3.01
C ILE A 175 -7.78 -4.53 -4.53
N ASP A 176 -6.67 -4.40 -5.23
CA ASP A 176 -6.60 -4.57 -6.67
C ASP A 176 -6.26 -6.04 -6.98
N PRO A 177 -7.21 -6.85 -7.49
CA PRO A 177 -6.98 -8.27 -7.75
C PRO A 177 -5.90 -8.53 -8.80
N ALA A 178 -5.66 -7.60 -9.74
CA ALA A 178 -4.67 -7.79 -10.79
C ALA A 178 -3.25 -7.69 -10.22
N THR A 179 -3.00 -6.64 -9.44
CA THR A 179 -1.66 -6.36 -8.89
C THR A 179 -1.42 -6.99 -7.52
N GLY A 180 -2.48 -7.32 -6.79
CA GLY A 180 -2.43 -7.70 -5.38
C GLY A 180 -2.20 -6.51 -4.43
N LYS A 181 -2.27 -5.27 -4.93
CA LYS A 181 -2.07 -4.06 -4.12
C LYS A 181 -3.20 -3.90 -3.11
N VAL A 182 -2.82 -3.66 -1.86
CA VAL A 182 -3.73 -3.38 -0.74
C VAL A 182 -3.62 -1.92 -0.38
N THR A 183 -4.74 -1.25 -0.13
CA THR A 183 -4.76 0.18 0.26
C THR A 183 -5.83 0.45 1.32
N GLY A 184 -5.42 1.02 2.45
CA GLY A 184 -6.32 1.52 3.49
C GLY A 184 -6.78 2.96 3.21
N ILE A 185 -8.09 3.20 3.30
CA ILE A 185 -8.71 4.53 3.20
C ILE A 185 -9.34 4.96 4.53
N ASP A 186 -9.88 6.17 4.62
CA ASP A 186 -10.65 6.61 5.80
C ASP A 186 -9.81 6.65 7.09
N ASN A 187 -8.63 7.26 7.00
CA ASN A 187 -7.59 7.26 8.04
C ASN A 187 -7.72 8.41 9.05
N ASP A 188 -8.91 8.95 9.23
CA ASP A 188 -9.16 10.12 10.08
C ASP A 188 -9.29 9.76 11.56
N LEU A 189 -9.48 8.48 11.89
CA LEU A 189 -9.55 7.96 13.25
C LEU A 189 -8.24 7.32 13.75
N CYS A 190 -7.17 7.49 12.98
CA CYS A 190 -5.79 7.32 13.42
C CYS A 190 -5.34 8.34 14.47
N LEU A 191 -4.21 8.04 15.11
CA LEU A 191 -3.46 8.92 16.00
C LEU A 191 -4.34 9.50 17.14
N PRO A 192 -5.02 8.64 17.92
CA PRO A 192 -5.85 9.09 19.02
C PRO A 192 -5.01 9.81 20.09
N GLU A 193 -5.52 10.92 20.64
CA GLU A 193 -4.79 11.73 21.63
C GLU A 193 -4.54 10.96 22.93
N LYS A 194 -5.50 10.16 23.39
CA LYS A 194 -5.30 9.27 24.54
C LYS A 194 -5.12 7.85 24.04
N GLN A 195 -4.28 7.08 24.74
CA GLN A 195 -4.49 5.63 24.81
C GLN A 195 -5.84 5.45 25.50
N VAL A 196 -6.92 5.43 24.71
CA VAL A 196 -8.29 5.38 25.22
C VAL A 196 -8.37 4.15 26.12
N GLY A 197 -8.43 4.38 27.44
CA GLY A 197 -8.04 3.40 28.45
C GLY A 197 -8.59 2.01 28.17
N GLY A 198 -7.72 1.08 27.78
CA GLY A 198 -8.05 -0.29 27.36
C GLY A 198 -8.96 -0.41 26.13
N GLN A 199 -10.13 0.24 26.15
CA GLN A 199 -11.28 -0.06 25.31
C GLN A 199 -11.18 0.37 23.84
N ALA A 200 -10.46 1.44 23.46
CA ALA A 200 -10.30 1.71 22.02
C ALA A 200 -9.17 0.91 21.39
N LEU A 201 -8.20 0.44 22.18
CA LEU A 201 -7.22 -0.55 21.71
C LEU A 201 -7.91 -1.89 21.43
N ASP A 202 -9.01 -2.22 22.12
CA ASP A 202 -9.78 -3.45 21.85
C ASP A 202 -10.38 -3.51 20.44
N LYS A 203 -10.57 -2.36 19.78
CA LYS A 203 -11.02 -2.29 18.37
C LYS A 203 -9.89 -2.33 17.36
N MET A 204 -8.67 -2.06 17.79
CA MET A 204 -7.49 -2.19 16.94
C MET A 204 -7.17 -3.67 16.76
N VAL A 205 -6.56 -4.01 15.62
CA VAL A 205 -6.20 -5.40 15.30
C VAL A 205 -5.00 -5.90 16.13
N GLY A 206 -4.50 -5.06 17.04
CA GLY A 206 -3.32 -5.33 17.84
C GLY A 206 -2.06 -5.44 17.01
N MET A 207 -0.99 -5.90 17.66
CA MET A 207 0.31 -6.09 17.03
C MET A 207 0.24 -7.20 15.96
N PRO A 208 0.83 -7.01 14.76
CA PRO A 208 0.85 -8.02 13.71
C PRO A 208 1.58 -9.28 14.16
N LYS A 209 0.96 -10.44 13.99
CA LYS A 209 1.55 -11.75 14.35
C LYS A 209 2.47 -12.32 13.28
N ILE A 210 2.34 -11.87 12.04
CA ILE A 210 3.15 -12.30 10.89
C ILE A 210 3.59 -11.04 10.14
N MET A 211 4.87 -10.96 9.79
CA MET A 211 5.45 -9.79 9.11
C MET A 211 6.45 -10.24 8.04
N HIS A 212 6.48 -9.56 6.90
CA HIS A 212 7.51 -9.78 5.89
C HIS A 212 8.89 -9.33 6.40
N GLU A 213 9.97 -10.00 6.00
CA GLU A 213 11.34 -9.64 6.41
C GLU A 213 11.73 -8.21 5.99
N ASP A 214 11.34 -7.77 4.78
CA ASP A 214 11.57 -6.38 4.35
C ASP A 214 10.84 -5.36 5.22
N THR A 215 9.61 -5.68 5.64
CA THR A 215 8.81 -4.82 6.50
C THR A 215 9.44 -4.75 7.89
N ALA A 216 9.82 -5.90 8.47
CA ALA A 216 10.53 -5.97 9.74
C ALA A 216 11.84 -5.16 9.71
N ARG A 217 12.62 -5.29 8.64
CA ARG A 217 13.85 -4.51 8.45
C ARG A 217 13.57 -3.01 8.42
N ARG A 218 12.56 -2.54 7.68
CA ARG A 218 12.18 -1.12 7.62
C ARG A 218 11.73 -0.60 8.99
N ILE A 219 10.97 -1.40 9.75
CA ILE A 219 10.56 -1.04 11.11
C ILE A 219 11.78 -0.91 12.05
N LEU A 220 12.73 -1.85 11.97
CA LEU A 220 13.97 -1.79 12.76
C LEU A 220 14.87 -0.61 12.38
N GLU A 221 14.91 -0.25 11.09
CA GLU A 221 15.67 0.89 10.57
C GLU A 221 14.98 2.25 10.81
N ALA A 222 13.68 2.26 11.05
CA ALA A 222 12.91 3.48 11.25
C ALA A 222 13.38 4.24 12.49
N ASP A 223 13.62 5.54 12.34
CA ASP A 223 14.05 6.40 13.43
C ASP A 223 12.82 7.01 14.14
N PRO A 224 12.58 6.69 15.43
CA PRO A 224 11.43 7.21 16.16
C PRO A 224 11.41 8.74 16.25
N GLU A 225 12.56 9.40 16.25
CA GLU A 225 12.64 10.86 16.28
C GLU A 225 12.35 11.49 14.92
N LYS A 226 12.64 10.79 13.81
CA LYS A 226 12.16 11.22 12.48
C LYS A 226 10.64 11.11 12.39
N LEU A 227 10.05 10.04 12.91
CA LEU A 227 8.59 9.89 12.96
C LEU A 227 7.98 11.04 13.77
N ARG A 228 8.51 11.30 14.97
CA ARG A 228 8.09 12.44 15.81
C ARG A 228 8.17 13.77 15.08
N ALA A 229 9.32 14.07 14.48
CA ALA A 229 9.55 15.34 13.80
C ALA A 229 8.61 15.51 12.59
N MET A 230 8.35 14.42 11.86
CA MET A 230 7.38 14.40 10.76
C MET A 230 5.97 14.72 11.29
N LEU A 231 5.48 13.97 12.28
CA LEU A 231 4.13 14.14 12.85
C LEU A 231 3.93 15.48 13.57
N SER A 232 5.00 16.11 14.04
CA SER A 232 4.97 17.45 14.65
C SER A 232 4.83 18.59 13.62
N THR A 233 4.82 18.27 12.32
CA THR A 233 4.68 19.28 11.27
C THR A 233 3.29 19.91 11.34
N PRO A 234 3.18 21.25 11.49
CA PRO A 234 1.88 21.89 11.59
C PRO A 234 1.11 21.80 10.26
N PRO A 235 -0.24 21.72 10.31
CA PRO A 235 -1.08 21.83 9.14
C PRO A 235 -0.96 23.23 8.51
N PRO A 236 -1.53 23.44 7.30
CA PRO A 236 -1.57 24.76 6.66
C PRO A 236 -2.19 25.83 7.57
N LYS A 237 -1.80 27.09 7.37
CA LYS A 237 -2.39 28.23 8.09
C LYS A 237 -3.91 28.26 7.84
N ASN A 238 -4.69 28.44 8.90
CA ASN A 238 -6.16 28.33 8.90
C ASN A 238 -6.70 26.91 8.62
N GLY A 239 -5.84 25.90 8.70
CA GLY A 239 -6.20 24.50 8.56
C GLY A 239 -6.77 23.88 9.85
N PRO A 240 -6.93 22.55 9.87
CA PRO A 240 -7.35 21.82 11.05
C PRO A 240 -6.36 21.99 12.23
N LYS A 241 -6.78 21.57 13.43
CA LYS A 241 -5.91 21.54 14.62
C LYS A 241 -4.68 20.64 14.35
N PRO A 242 -3.46 21.05 14.75
CA PRO A 242 -2.30 20.15 14.71
C PRO A 242 -2.52 18.93 15.63
N LEU A 243 -1.75 17.87 15.40
CA LEU A 243 -1.73 16.72 16.31
C LEU A 243 -1.26 17.16 17.71
N SER A 244 -1.88 16.59 18.75
CA SER A 244 -1.41 16.78 20.12
C SER A 244 -0.08 16.06 20.33
N LYS A 245 0.65 16.47 21.37
CA LYS A 245 1.88 15.78 21.80
C LYS A 245 1.60 14.31 22.13
N ASP A 246 0.49 14.02 22.81
CA ASP A 246 0.16 12.66 23.24
C ASP A 246 -0.17 11.73 22.06
N ALA A 247 -0.83 12.23 21.01
CA ALA A 247 -1.05 11.48 19.78
C ALA A 247 0.27 11.10 19.10
N ILE A 248 1.21 12.06 19.03
CA ILE A 248 2.54 11.86 18.47
C ILE A 248 3.35 10.87 19.32
N ASP A 249 3.35 11.06 20.64
CA ASP A 249 4.00 10.16 21.61
C ASP A 249 3.43 8.74 21.50
N GLY A 250 2.11 8.59 21.35
CA GLY A 250 1.44 7.32 21.16
C GLY A 250 1.95 6.56 19.94
N ALA A 251 2.07 7.23 18.79
CA ALA A 251 2.60 6.62 17.57
C ALA A 251 4.07 6.22 17.69
N VAL A 252 4.89 7.11 18.26
CA VAL A 252 6.32 6.86 18.51
C VAL A 252 6.50 5.68 19.46
N ASN A 253 5.69 5.58 20.51
CA ASN A 253 5.75 4.47 21.45
C ASN A 253 5.32 3.15 20.82
N ARG A 254 4.31 3.14 19.93
CA ARG A 254 3.90 1.94 19.20
C ARG A 254 4.96 1.49 18.19
N LEU A 255 5.64 2.41 17.51
CA LEU A 255 6.82 2.07 16.69
C LEU A 255 7.91 1.41 17.55
N LYS A 256 8.26 2.00 18.69
CA LYS A 256 9.26 1.43 19.63
C LYS A 256 8.85 0.06 20.17
N ALA A 257 7.56 -0.14 20.42
CA ALA A 257 7.03 -1.43 20.86
C ALA A 257 7.23 -2.51 19.78
N LEU A 258 6.94 -2.19 18.50
CA LEU A 258 7.23 -3.10 17.39
C LEU A 258 8.73 -3.40 17.26
N GLN A 259 9.60 -2.39 17.37
CA GLN A 259 11.05 -2.58 17.32
C GLN A 259 11.53 -3.50 18.44
N THR A 260 11.02 -3.30 19.66
CA THR A 260 11.32 -4.13 20.83
C THR A 260 10.88 -5.56 20.60
N GLU A 261 9.67 -5.77 20.08
CA GLU A 261 9.15 -7.11 19.82
C GLU A 261 9.97 -7.85 18.76
N LEU A 262 10.30 -7.17 17.65
CA LEU A 262 11.13 -7.72 16.57
C LEU A 262 12.57 -8.05 17.01
N GLN A 263 13.09 -7.36 18.03
CA GLN A 263 14.40 -7.65 18.62
C GLN A 263 14.33 -8.72 19.71
N SER A 264 13.15 -8.98 20.25
CA SER A 264 12.96 -9.94 21.33
C SER A 264 13.08 -11.38 20.84
N GLN A 265 13.50 -12.28 21.73
CA GLN A 265 13.56 -13.71 21.45
C GLN A 265 12.20 -14.41 21.67
N SER A 266 11.15 -13.67 22.04
CA SER A 266 9.83 -14.23 22.36
C SER A 266 9.20 -14.94 21.16
N GLY A 267 9.53 -14.47 19.95
CA GLY A 267 8.92 -14.93 18.70
C GLY A 267 7.44 -14.54 18.53
N ALA A 268 6.92 -13.51 19.22
CA ALA A 268 5.50 -13.17 19.09
C ALA A 268 5.14 -12.66 17.68
N ILE A 269 6.11 -12.09 16.96
CA ILE A 269 6.01 -11.76 15.53
C ILE A 269 6.78 -12.81 14.72
N LEU A 270 6.07 -13.59 13.92
CA LEU A 270 6.68 -14.48 12.95
C LEU A 270 7.15 -13.67 11.74
N VAL A 271 8.46 -13.44 11.64
CA VAL A 271 9.07 -12.82 10.46
C VAL A 271 9.27 -13.86 9.36
N VAL A 272 8.70 -13.62 8.19
CA VAL A 272 8.75 -14.55 7.04
C VAL A 272 9.43 -13.92 5.83
N LYS A 273 10.15 -14.73 5.04
CA LYS A 273 10.75 -14.30 3.77
C LYS A 273 9.75 -14.22 2.62
N SER A 274 8.66 -14.98 2.74
CA SER A 274 7.58 -15.02 1.77
C SER A 274 6.30 -15.41 2.48
N PHE A 275 5.19 -14.84 2.02
CA PHE A 275 3.86 -15.34 2.36
C PHE A 275 3.51 -16.51 1.45
N ASN A 276 2.74 -17.46 1.96
CA ASN A 276 2.32 -18.68 1.28
C ASN A 276 1.08 -19.27 1.97
N ASP A 277 0.70 -20.49 1.60
CA ASP A 277 -0.45 -21.17 2.22
C ASP A 277 -0.25 -21.39 3.73
N SER A 278 0.97 -21.68 4.20
CA SER A 278 1.22 -21.91 5.63
C SER A 278 1.01 -20.63 6.45
N THR A 279 1.46 -19.47 5.96
CA THR A 279 1.21 -18.19 6.62
C THR A 279 -0.27 -17.84 6.64
N HIS A 280 -0.99 -18.15 5.56
CA HIS A 280 -2.45 -17.98 5.50
C HIS A 280 -3.17 -18.84 6.55
N HIS A 281 -2.89 -20.15 6.59
CA HIS A 281 -3.49 -21.05 7.58
C HIS A 281 -3.18 -20.61 9.01
N LYS A 282 -1.93 -20.22 9.29
CA LYS A 282 -1.56 -19.70 10.61
C LYS A 282 -2.39 -18.48 11.00
N ALA A 283 -2.61 -17.53 10.10
CA ALA A 283 -3.43 -16.35 10.38
C ALA A 283 -4.89 -16.72 10.68
N MET A 284 -5.44 -17.69 9.97
CA MET A 284 -6.79 -18.22 10.25
C MET A 284 -6.87 -18.93 11.60
N ASP A 285 -5.87 -19.75 11.94
CA ASP A 285 -5.78 -20.44 13.22
C ASP A 285 -5.69 -19.45 14.39
N ASP A 286 -4.86 -18.41 14.25
CA ASP A 286 -4.70 -17.33 15.22
C ASP A 286 -6.02 -16.56 15.46
N ALA A 287 -6.81 -16.35 14.40
CA ALA A 287 -8.13 -15.74 14.47
C ALA A 287 -9.15 -16.64 15.14
N ASN A 288 -9.19 -17.91 14.74
CA ASN A 288 -10.02 -18.96 15.33
C ASN A 288 -9.77 -19.11 16.84
N GLU A 289 -8.52 -19.09 17.28
CA GLU A 289 -8.17 -19.20 18.69
C GLU A 289 -8.66 -17.99 19.48
N SER A 290 -8.47 -16.79 18.95
CA SER A 290 -8.90 -15.55 19.61
C SER A 290 -10.42 -15.46 19.69
N TYR A 291 -11.12 -15.91 18.66
CA TYR A 291 -12.58 -16.03 18.67
C TYR A 291 -13.06 -17.00 19.75
N LYS A 292 -12.45 -18.19 19.86
CA LYS A 292 -12.75 -19.16 20.94
C LYS A 292 -12.50 -18.57 22.33
N LYS A 293 -11.45 -17.76 22.50
CA LYS A 293 -11.17 -17.08 23.78
C LYS A 293 -12.26 -16.05 24.12
N GLN A 294 -12.69 -15.24 23.16
CA GLN A 294 -13.79 -14.29 23.35
C GLN A 294 -15.13 -14.98 23.63
N GLN A 295 -15.43 -16.08 22.94
CA GLN A 295 -16.63 -16.84 23.23
C GLN A 295 -16.62 -17.39 24.67
N LYS A 296 -15.49 -17.90 25.15
CA LYS A 296 -15.38 -18.39 26.53
C LYS A 296 -15.65 -17.28 27.55
N THR A 297 -15.24 -16.03 27.27
CA THR A 297 -15.52 -14.91 28.16
C THR A 297 -16.97 -14.42 28.06
N SER A 298 -17.58 -14.46 26.87
CA SER A 298 -18.97 -14.01 26.65
C SER A 298 -20.04 -15.04 27.01
N MET A 299 -19.77 -16.35 26.89
CA MET A 299 -20.71 -17.44 27.18
C MET A 299 -21.07 -17.59 28.67
N SER A 300 -20.53 -16.76 29.56
CA SER A 300 -21.11 -16.60 30.91
C SER A 300 -22.50 -15.93 30.88
N VAL A 301 -22.95 -15.41 29.72
CA VAL A 301 -24.21 -14.70 29.55
C VAL A 301 -24.99 -15.20 28.31
N LYS A 302 -25.74 -16.29 28.47
CA LYS A 302 -26.92 -16.71 27.66
C LYS A 302 -26.82 -16.75 26.11
N ALA A 303 -26.52 -17.93 25.52
CA ALA A 303 -27.17 -18.44 24.29
C ALA A 303 -26.73 -19.89 23.98
N GLN A 304 -27.68 -20.81 23.74
CA GLN A 304 -27.42 -22.24 23.43
C GLN A 304 -27.49 -22.59 21.93
N HIS A 305 -27.76 -21.63 21.03
CA HIS A 305 -28.07 -21.92 19.61
C HIS A 305 -27.24 -21.16 18.57
N GLU A 306 -26.15 -20.52 18.96
CA GLU A 306 -25.23 -19.85 18.02
C GLU A 306 -23.99 -20.73 17.73
N PRO A 307 -23.44 -20.69 16.51
CA PRO A 307 -22.21 -21.43 16.17
C PRO A 307 -21.06 -21.01 17.10
N LYS A 308 -20.29 -21.99 17.62
CA LYS A 308 -19.28 -21.76 18.67
C LYS A 308 -17.90 -21.41 18.12
N SER A 309 -17.72 -21.47 16.81
CA SER A 309 -16.46 -21.11 16.16
C SER A 309 -16.68 -20.75 14.70
N MET A 310 -15.76 -19.98 14.12
CA MET A 310 -15.71 -19.77 12.67
C MET A 310 -15.54 -21.10 11.93
N ASP A 311 -14.71 -22.00 12.44
CA ASP A 311 -14.57 -23.37 11.92
C ASP A 311 -15.90 -24.13 11.88
N GLU A 312 -16.69 -24.09 12.96
CA GLU A 312 -18.00 -24.72 13.02
C GLU A 312 -18.96 -24.07 12.01
N PHE A 313 -19.00 -22.73 11.97
CA PHE A 313 -19.78 -21.97 11.00
C PHE A 313 -19.41 -22.30 9.55
N MET A 314 -18.11 -22.42 9.25
CA MET A 314 -17.59 -22.76 7.93
C MET A 314 -17.82 -24.22 7.56
N LYS A 315 -17.96 -25.12 8.55
CA LYS A 315 -18.30 -26.55 8.37
C LYS A 315 -19.80 -26.82 8.33
N MET A 316 -20.66 -25.90 8.77
CA MET A 316 -22.12 -26.06 8.70
C MET A 316 -22.61 -26.22 7.25
N SER A 317 -23.68 -26.98 7.02
CA SER A 317 -24.32 -27.03 5.70
C SER A 317 -24.90 -25.66 5.32
N GLU A 318 -25.02 -25.35 4.02
CA GLU A 318 -25.70 -24.11 3.58
C GLU A 318 -27.12 -24.00 4.17
N LYS A 319 -27.82 -25.13 4.29
CA LYS A 319 -29.17 -25.20 4.88
C LYS A 319 -29.20 -24.84 6.37
N ASP A 320 -28.17 -25.21 7.12
CA ASP A 320 -28.11 -24.87 8.56
C ASP A 320 -27.62 -23.44 8.78
N ARG A 321 -26.73 -22.93 7.92
CA ARG A 321 -26.30 -21.53 7.94
C ARG A 321 -27.46 -20.57 7.64
N ALA A 322 -28.35 -20.93 6.71
CA ALA A 322 -29.54 -20.13 6.37
C ALA A 322 -30.54 -19.97 7.53
N LYS A 323 -30.44 -20.79 8.58
CA LYS A 323 -31.29 -20.69 9.79
C LYS A 323 -30.75 -19.72 10.84
N ILE A 324 -29.52 -19.22 10.68
CA ILE A 324 -28.91 -18.30 11.63
C ILE A 324 -29.52 -16.90 11.40
N PRO A 325 -30.10 -16.26 12.43
CA PRO A 325 -30.68 -14.93 12.26
C PRO A 325 -29.58 -13.91 11.91
N PRO A 326 -29.85 -12.91 11.05
CA PRO A 326 -28.86 -11.90 10.66
C PRO A 326 -28.18 -11.21 11.85
N SER A 327 -28.90 -11.00 12.96
CA SER A 327 -28.33 -10.43 14.19
C SER A 327 -27.23 -11.29 14.84
N ALA A 328 -27.30 -12.62 14.70
CA ALA A 328 -26.25 -13.53 15.16
C ALA A 328 -25.07 -13.60 14.17
N ILE A 329 -25.25 -13.07 12.95
CA ILE A 329 -24.17 -12.88 11.97
C ILE A 329 -23.53 -11.50 12.15
N ASP A 330 -24.29 -10.50 12.59
CA ASP A 330 -23.77 -9.19 12.98
C ASP A 330 -22.98 -9.26 14.29
N SER A 331 -23.31 -10.20 15.20
CA SER A 331 -22.46 -10.48 16.36
C SER A 331 -21.09 -11.06 15.97
N LEU A 332 -20.94 -11.63 14.77
CA LEU A 332 -19.62 -11.99 14.24
C LEU A 332 -18.77 -10.76 13.87
N ASP A 333 -19.35 -9.56 13.67
CA ASP A 333 -18.54 -8.34 13.49
C ASP A 333 -17.84 -7.89 14.78
N SER A 334 -18.25 -8.45 15.92
CA SER A 334 -17.54 -8.31 17.20
C SER A 334 -16.34 -9.25 17.34
N THR A 335 -16.06 -10.05 16.30
CA THR A 335 -14.89 -10.94 16.29
C THR A 335 -13.61 -10.17 16.60
N PRO A 336 -12.69 -10.76 17.37
CA PRO A 336 -11.42 -10.12 17.68
C PRO A 336 -10.70 -9.96 16.34
N LYS A 337 -10.46 -8.71 15.96
CA LYS A 337 -9.60 -8.43 14.82
C LYS A 337 -8.19 -8.85 15.24
N THR A 338 -7.74 -10.01 14.76
CA THR A 338 -6.41 -10.55 15.07
C THR A 338 -5.42 -10.33 13.95
N SER A 339 -5.93 -10.35 12.71
CA SER A 339 -5.21 -9.97 11.52
C SER A 339 -6.18 -9.45 10.47
N TYR A 340 -5.73 -8.52 9.62
CA TYR A 340 -6.55 -8.10 8.47
C TYR A 340 -6.76 -9.23 7.46
N LEU A 341 -5.82 -10.18 7.37
CA LEU A 341 -5.97 -11.36 6.54
C LEU A 341 -7.21 -12.18 6.95
N ALA A 342 -7.34 -12.49 8.24
CA ALA A 342 -8.52 -13.18 8.76
C ALA A 342 -9.80 -12.35 8.61
N THR A 343 -9.74 -11.04 8.89
CA THR A 343 -10.91 -10.16 8.74
C THR A 343 -11.44 -10.15 7.30
N VAL A 344 -10.57 -10.01 6.30
CA VAL A 344 -10.98 -9.99 4.88
C VAL A 344 -11.56 -11.34 4.46
N GLU A 345 -10.89 -12.45 4.78
CA GLU A 345 -11.36 -13.80 4.45
C GLU A 345 -12.73 -14.10 5.08
N MET A 346 -12.91 -13.70 6.34
CA MET A 346 -14.18 -13.86 7.05
C MET A 346 -15.32 -13.05 6.42
N GLU A 347 -15.07 -11.83 5.97
CA GLU A 347 -16.08 -11.01 5.30
C GLU A 347 -16.49 -11.57 3.93
N ILE A 348 -15.52 -12.11 3.18
CA ILE A 348 -15.76 -12.85 1.94
C ILE A 348 -16.62 -14.09 2.19
N ALA A 349 -16.29 -14.86 3.23
CA ALA A 349 -17.05 -16.03 3.62
C ALA A 349 -18.45 -15.70 4.15
N LYS A 350 -18.61 -14.65 4.97
CA LYS A 350 -19.90 -14.16 5.47
C LYS A 350 -20.81 -13.75 4.32
N ASN A 351 -20.29 -12.98 3.35
CA ASN A 351 -21.10 -12.53 2.23
C ASN A 351 -21.46 -13.64 1.23
N LYS A 352 -20.60 -14.64 1.07
CA LYS A 352 -20.93 -15.90 0.34
C LYS A 352 -22.25 -16.49 0.82
N ILE A 353 -22.44 -16.49 2.13
CA ILE A 353 -23.59 -17.12 2.79
C ILE A 353 -24.80 -16.21 2.75
N LEU A 354 -24.62 -14.92 3.07
CA LEU A 354 -25.73 -13.98 3.24
C LEU A 354 -26.43 -13.62 1.92
N THR A 355 -25.65 -13.36 0.88
CA THR A 355 -26.21 -12.73 -0.34
C THR A 355 -25.92 -13.53 -1.59
N GLY A 356 -24.84 -14.31 -1.62
CA GLY A 356 -24.29 -14.88 -2.85
C GLY A 356 -23.93 -13.83 -3.91
N LYS A 357 -23.98 -12.54 -3.57
CA LYS A 357 -23.68 -11.43 -4.46
C LYS A 357 -22.22 -11.12 -4.37
N TYR A 358 -21.57 -11.25 -5.52
CA TYR A 358 -20.16 -11.02 -5.66
C TYR A 358 -19.89 -9.98 -6.71
N VAL A 359 -18.90 -9.15 -6.42
CA VAL A 359 -18.28 -8.34 -7.46
C VAL A 359 -17.11 -9.16 -7.98
N LEU A 360 -17.27 -9.70 -9.18
CA LEU A 360 -16.15 -10.33 -9.88
C LEU A 360 -15.09 -9.27 -10.19
N PRO A 361 -13.79 -9.60 -10.11
CA PRO A 361 -12.70 -8.71 -10.51
C PRO A 361 -12.87 -8.11 -11.91
N GLU A 362 -13.58 -8.79 -12.80
CA GLU A 362 -13.82 -8.39 -14.18
C GLU A 362 -14.87 -7.27 -14.32
N HIS A 363 -15.70 -7.08 -13.29
CA HIS A 363 -16.77 -6.09 -13.25
C HIS A 363 -16.42 -4.86 -12.42
N THR A 364 -15.22 -4.83 -11.86
CA THR A 364 -14.69 -3.64 -11.21
C THR A 364 -14.22 -2.67 -12.28
N ASN A 365 -15.16 -1.91 -12.85
CA ASN A 365 -14.88 -0.65 -13.54
C ASN A 365 -14.31 0.41 -12.57
N ALA A 366 -13.49 0.00 -11.58
CA ALA A 366 -12.72 0.93 -10.80
C ALA A 366 -11.93 1.74 -11.81
N PRO A 367 -12.09 3.07 -11.84
CA PRO A 367 -11.25 3.91 -12.67
C PRO A 367 -9.83 3.63 -12.22
N THR A 368 -9.07 2.84 -12.97
CA THR A 368 -7.61 2.90 -12.93
C THR A 368 -7.30 4.30 -13.39
N ALA A 369 -7.20 5.22 -12.43
CA ALA A 369 -7.26 6.67 -12.62
C ALA A 369 -6.35 7.12 -13.77
N LYS A 370 -6.84 7.17 -15.02
CA LYS A 370 -6.05 7.43 -16.24
C LYS A 370 -4.62 6.85 -16.23
N ARG A 371 -4.40 5.73 -15.52
CA ARG A 371 -3.09 5.10 -15.34
C ARG A 371 -2.80 4.09 -16.43
N GLN A 372 -3.67 4.01 -17.42
CA GLN A 372 -3.50 3.10 -18.54
C GLN A 372 -2.43 3.68 -19.48
N PRO A 373 -1.33 2.95 -19.75
CA PRO A 373 -1.08 2.61 -21.14
C PRO A 373 -2.37 1.92 -21.63
N ASP A 374 -3.26 2.73 -22.19
CA ASP A 374 -4.43 2.39 -23.00
C ASP A 374 -4.84 0.89 -22.91
N ILE A 375 -5.61 0.42 -21.91
CA ILE A 375 -6.08 -1.00 -21.83
C ILE A 375 -6.90 -1.34 -23.08
N LYS A 376 -7.52 -0.32 -23.67
CA LYS A 376 -8.09 -0.41 -25.01
C LYS A 376 -7.06 -0.87 -26.04
N LEU A 377 -5.84 -0.34 -26.00
CA LEU A 377 -4.73 -0.73 -26.84
C LEU A 377 -4.19 -2.14 -26.50
N GLU A 378 -4.04 -2.50 -25.22
CA GLU A 378 -3.62 -3.86 -24.85
C GLU A 378 -4.63 -4.90 -25.35
N LYS A 379 -5.93 -4.58 -25.23
CA LYS A 379 -7.01 -5.38 -25.79
C LYS A 379 -7.00 -5.37 -27.33
N GLU A 380 -6.82 -4.22 -27.97
CA GLU A 380 -6.69 -4.10 -29.43
C GLU A 380 -5.47 -4.87 -29.96
N LEU A 381 -4.35 -4.89 -29.21
CA LEU A 381 -3.15 -5.66 -29.52
C LEU A 381 -3.40 -7.16 -29.35
N ALA A 382 -4.05 -7.59 -28.27
CA ALA A 382 -4.41 -8.99 -28.05
C ALA A 382 -5.40 -9.50 -29.10
N ASP A 383 -6.45 -8.72 -29.37
CA ASP A 383 -7.46 -9.04 -30.39
C ASP A 383 -6.85 -9.02 -31.80
N GLY A 384 -5.93 -8.08 -32.08
CA GLY A 384 -5.15 -8.04 -33.31
C GLY A 384 -4.24 -9.26 -33.46
N TYR A 385 -3.50 -9.61 -32.41
CA TYR A 385 -2.59 -10.76 -32.38
C TYR A 385 -3.31 -12.08 -32.64
N GLN A 386 -4.52 -12.27 -32.09
CA GLN A 386 -5.32 -13.47 -32.35
C GLN A 386 -5.79 -13.57 -33.81
N LYS A 387 -5.99 -12.43 -34.48
CA LYS A 387 -6.42 -12.34 -35.88
C LYS A 387 -5.27 -12.48 -36.88
N MET A 388 -4.00 -12.36 -36.43
CA MET A 388 -2.82 -12.53 -37.26
C MET A 388 -2.63 -13.99 -37.70
N SER A 389 -2.15 -14.18 -38.93
CA SER A 389 -1.63 -15.45 -39.41
C SER A 389 -0.38 -15.86 -38.63
N VAL A 390 0.00 -17.14 -38.71
CA VAL A 390 1.18 -17.68 -37.99
C VAL A 390 2.48 -16.93 -38.36
N PRO A 391 2.76 -16.60 -39.65
CA PRO A 391 3.94 -15.80 -40.00
C PRO A 391 3.93 -14.36 -39.44
N GLU A 392 2.76 -13.73 -39.38
CA GLU A 392 2.59 -12.37 -38.83
C GLU A 392 2.81 -12.37 -37.31
N ARG A 393 2.23 -13.34 -36.58
CA ARG A 393 2.48 -13.50 -35.13
C ARG A 393 3.95 -13.66 -34.83
N LYS A 394 4.67 -14.50 -35.61
CA LYS A 394 6.12 -14.68 -35.46
C LYS A 394 6.91 -13.39 -35.67
N THR A 395 6.42 -12.49 -36.53
CA THR A 395 7.03 -11.18 -36.77
C THR A 395 6.73 -10.22 -35.61
N PHE A 396 5.49 -10.24 -35.12
CA PHE A 396 5.05 -9.49 -33.96
C PHE A 396 5.81 -9.91 -32.68
N ASP A 397 5.95 -11.22 -32.43
CA ASP A 397 6.68 -11.78 -31.29
C ASP A 397 8.12 -11.29 -31.27
N LYS A 398 8.80 -11.29 -32.42
CA LYS A 398 10.17 -10.76 -32.54
C LYS A 398 10.25 -9.26 -32.23
N ALA A 399 9.26 -8.48 -32.65
CA ALA A 399 9.20 -7.05 -32.36
C ALA A 399 8.96 -6.81 -30.85
N PHE A 400 8.10 -7.63 -30.24
CA PHE A 400 7.80 -7.58 -28.81
C PHE A 400 8.99 -8.02 -27.94
N GLU A 401 9.69 -9.10 -28.31
CA GLU A 401 10.95 -9.51 -27.68
C GLU A 401 12.01 -8.40 -27.76
N ARG A 402 12.12 -7.72 -28.91
CA ARG A 402 13.03 -6.59 -29.06
C ARG A 402 12.65 -5.43 -28.13
N LEU A 403 11.36 -5.14 -27.96
CA LEU A 403 10.87 -4.13 -27.01
C LEU A 403 11.24 -4.50 -25.57
N ASN A 404 10.93 -5.73 -25.13
CA ASN A 404 11.26 -6.19 -23.78
C ASN A 404 12.75 -6.09 -23.51
N LYS A 405 13.59 -6.49 -24.47
CA LYS A 405 15.05 -6.33 -24.36
C LYS A 405 15.49 -4.86 -24.27
N MET A 406 14.80 -3.95 -24.96
CA MET A 406 15.07 -2.51 -24.86
C MET A 406 14.63 -1.95 -23.52
N GLU A 407 13.48 -2.36 -22.98
CA GLU A 407 13.04 -2.00 -21.63
C GLU A 407 14.02 -2.49 -20.57
N GLU A 408 14.49 -3.74 -20.67
CA GLU A 408 15.54 -4.27 -19.80
C GLU A 408 16.84 -3.46 -19.89
N GLN A 409 17.27 -3.07 -21.10
CA GLN A 409 18.45 -2.22 -21.29
C GLN A 409 18.26 -0.82 -20.68
N LEU A 410 17.07 -0.26 -20.76
CA LEU A 410 16.75 1.07 -20.22
C LEU A 410 16.63 1.01 -18.68
N ASP A 411 16.05 -0.05 -18.13
CA ASP A 411 16.02 -0.29 -16.69
C ASP A 411 17.44 -0.54 -16.13
N ALA A 412 18.27 -1.29 -16.85
CA ALA A 412 19.68 -1.46 -16.51
C ALA A 412 20.44 -0.12 -16.54
N LYS A 413 20.19 0.73 -17.55
CA LYS A 413 20.76 2.10 -17.60
C LYS A 413 20.27 2.97 -16.45
N ARG A 414 18.99 2.87 -16.07
CA ARG A 414 18.42 3.59 -14.92
C ARG A 414 19.10 3.15 -13.62
N LYS A 415 19.22 1.85 -13.39
CA LYS A 415 19.98 1.29 -12.26
C LYS A 415 21.44 1.75 -12.26
N HIS A 416 22.05 1.85 -13.44
CA HIS A 416 23.42 2.37 -13.57
C HIS A 416 23.52 3.87 -13.23
N LEU A 417 22.50 4.69 -13.50
CA LEU A 417 22.47 6.10 -13.08
C LEU A 417 22.41 6.24 -11.55
N ASP A 418 21.81 5.27 -10.87
CA ASP A 418 21.73 5.21 -9.41
C ASP A 418 23.01 4.66 -8.75
N ASP A 419 23.94 4.11 -9.55
CA ASP A 419 25.22 3.61 -9.07
C ASP A 419 26.07 4.74 -8.43
N PRO A 420 26.66 4.52 -7.24
CA PRO A 420 27.56 5.47 -6.60
C PRO A 420 28.71 5.93 -7.52
N SER A 421 29.27 5.03 -8.33
CA SER A 421 30.37 5.33 -9.26
C SER A 421 29.95 6.31 -10.36
N MET A 422 28.71 6.22 -10.85
CA MET A 422 28.17 7.19 -11.80
C MET A 422 27.96 8.54 -11.14
N THR A 423 27.48 8.55 -9.89
CA THR A 423 27.38 9.79 -9.09
C THR A 423 28.73 10.49 -8.98
N ASP A 424 29.81 9.75 -8.75
CA ASP A 424 31.14 10.31 -8.63
C ASP A 424 31.70 10.80 -9.97
N ARG A 425 31.37 10.13 -11.08
CA ARG A 425 31.63 10.64 -12.43
C ARG A 425 30.89 11.95 -12.71
N PHE A 426 29.61 12.05 -12.37
CA PHE A 426 28.86 13.30 -12.51
C PHE A 426 29.49 14.43 -11.66
N LYS A 427 29.89 14.16 -10.42
CA LYS A 427 30.60 15.14 -9.58
C LYS A 427 31.95 15.58 -10.15
N ALA A 428 32.63 14.72 -10.91
CA ALA A 428 33.89 15.07 -11.57
C ALA A 428 33.68 16.00 -12.78
N LEU A 429 32.52 15.88 -13.45
CA LEU A 429 32.17 16.67 -14.64
C LEU A 429 31.48 18.00 -14.30
N TYR A 430 30.67 18.02 -13.23
CA TYR A 430 29.85 19.18 -12.85
C TYR A 430 30.28 19.72 -11.49
N LYS A 431 30.45 21.04 -11.39
CA LYS A 431 31.05 21.67 -10.20
C LYS A 431 30.05 21.85 -9.05
N GLY A 432 28.75 21.75 -9.32
CA GLY A 432 27.68 21.89 -8.34
C GLY A 432 26.94 20.60 -8.02
N LYS A 433 26.60 20.38 -6.73
CA LYS A 433 25.75 19.25 -6.31
C LYS A 433 24.35 19.30 -6.94
N GLN A 434 23.81 20.52 -7.11
CA GLN A 434 22.52 20.72 -7.74
C GLN A 434 22.59 20.37 -9.23
N GLU A 435 23.63 20.85 -9.91
CA GLU A 435 23.88 20.54 -11.32
C GLU A 435 24.02 19.04 -11.59
N VAL A 436 24.68 18.29 -10.70
CA VAL A 436 24.73 16.81 -10.77
C VAL A 436 23.35 16.16 -10.68
N HIS A 437 22.50 16.66 -9.77
CA HIS A 437 21.14 16.14 -9.60
C HIS A 437 20.28 16.46 -10.84
N ASP A 438 20.28 17.72 -11.27
CA ASP A 438 19.51 18.18 -12.43
C ASP A 438 19.90 17.41 -13.69
N GLN A 439 21.19 17.12 -13.90
CA GLN A 439 21.67 16.33 -15.03
C GLN A 439 21.27 14.85 -14.95
N LYS A 440 21.28 14.25 -13.76
CA LYS A 440 20.77 12.88 -13.57
C LYS A 440 19.28 12.78 -13.83
N GLU A 441 18.52 13.75 -13.34
CA GLU A 441 17.08 13.83 -13.53
C GLU A 441 16.74 14.06 -15.00
N GLN A 442 17.44 14.97 -15.68
CA GLN A 442 17.31 15.17 -17.12
C GLN A 442 17.59 13.87 -17.90
N HIS A 443 18.68 13.16 -17.58
CA HIS A 443 19.01 11.91 -18.26
C HIS A 443 17.98 10.78 -17.97
N ALA A 444 17.40 10.74 -16.76
CA ALA A 444 16.31 9.81 -16.43
C ALA A 444 15.03 10.15 -17.21
N ASN A 445 14.69 11.44 -17.33
CA ASN A 445 13.57 11.92 -18.13
C ASN A 445 13.77 11.62 -19.62
N ASP A 446 14.98 11.80 -20.15
CA ASP A 446 15.33 11.45 -21.53
C ASP A 446 15.16 9.96 -21.80
N LEU A 447 15.55 9.09 -20.85
CA LEU A 447 15.28 7.65 -20.93
C LEU A 447 13.79 7.34 -20.93
N ALA A 448 13.02 7.96 -20.05
CA ALA A 448 11.56 7.76 -19.99
C ALA A 448 10.88 8.18 -21.31
N ASN A 449 11.33 9.30 -21.90
CA ASN A 449 10.85 9.78 -23.19
C ASN A 449 11.21 8.81 -24.33
N GLN A 450 12.40 8.20 -24.32
CA GLN A 450 12.77 7.17 -25.29
C GLN A 450 11.88 5.92 -25.17
N ILE A 451 11.56 5.46 -23.96
CA ILE A 451 10.62 4.36 -23.73
C ILE A 451 9.25 4.71 -24.34
N ALA A 452 8.75 5.91 -24.05
CA ALA A 452 7.45 6.36 -24.55
C ALA A 452 7.41 6.42 -26.09
N GLN A 453 8.45 6.95 -26.73
CA GLN A 453 8.57 7.01 -28.19
C GLN A 453 8.61 5.62 -28.85
N LEU A 454 9.32 4.67 -28.23
CA LEU A 454 9.38 3.28 -28.71
C LEU A 454 8.03 2.59 -28.61
N LYS A 455 7.33 2.74 -27.48
CA LYS A 455 5.96 2.25 -27.31
C LYS A 455 5.03 2.86 -28.37
N GLY A 456 5.10 4.17 -28.57
CA GLY A 456 4.33 4.87 -29.60
C GLY A 456 4.58 4.34 -31.02
N SER A 457 5.83 4.06 -31.38
CA SER A 457 6.20 3.53 -32.70
C SER A 457 5.71 2.09 -32.91
N LEU A 458 5.74 1.26 -31.86
CA LEU A 458 5.21 -0.10 -31.91
C LEU A 458 3.69 -0.08 -32.10
N ILE A 459 3.00 0.81 -31.39
CA ILE A 459 1.55 1.01 -31.50
C ILE A 459 1.17 1.41 -32.93
N GLN A 460 1.90 2.36 -33.52
CA GLN A 460 1.66 2.76 -34.91
C GLN A 460 1.90 1.60 -35.88
N SER A 461 2.93 0.80 -35.65
CA SER A 461 3.22 -0.39 -36.48
C SER A 461 2.11 -1.43 -36.37
N ALA A 462 1.59 -1.69 -35.17
CA ALA A 462 0.48 -2.60 -34.93
C ALA A 462 -0.82 -2.12 -35.57
N ARG A 463 -1.11 -0.80 -35.50
CA ARG A 463 -2.27 -0.19 -36.17
C ARG A 463 -2.17 -0.32 -37.69
N LYS A 464 -1.01 0.00 -38.26
CA LYS A 464 -0.77 -0.12 -39.71
C LYS A 464 -0.97 -1.56 -40.21
N LEU A 465 -0.45 -2.54 -39.46
CA LEU A 465 -0.65 -3.96 -39.78
C LEU A 465 -2.13 -4.35 -39.74
N ASN A 466 -2.88 -3.86 -38.74
CA ASN A 466 -4.33 -4.10 -38.65
C ASN A 466 -5.11 -3.47 -39.82
N GLU A 467 -4.69 -2.28 -40.28
CA GLU A 467 -5.29 -1.61 -41.44
C GLU A 467 -5.00 -2.38 -42.74
N GLU A 468 -3.75 -2.85 -42.94
CA GLU A 468 -3.34 -3.66 -44.10
C GLU A 468 -4.13 -4.99 -44.15
N ILE A 469 -4.30 -5.68 -43.02
CA ILE A 469 -5.13 -6.90 -42.90
C ILE A 469 -6.61 -6.61 -43.18
N GLY A 470 -7.10 -5.44 -42.80
CA GLY A 470 -8.48 -5.01 -43.04
C GLY A 470 -8.79 -4.76 -44.51
N GLN A 471 -7.83 -4.20 -45.26
CA GLN A 471 -7.99 -3.88 -46.68
C GLN A 471 -7.94 -5.11 -47.60
N ASP A 472 -7.20 -6.16 -47.21
CA ASP A 472 -7.08 -7.38 -48.03
C ASP A 472 -8.37 -8.23 -48.03
N LYS A 473 -9.20 -8.07 -46.99
CA LYS A 473 -10.52 -8.72 -46.91
C LYS A 473 -11.58 -8.07 -47.80
N THR A 474 -11.39 -6.81 -48.19
CA THR A 474 -12.27 -6.15 -49.18
C THR A 474 -11.96 -6.57 -50.61
N PHE A 475 -10.75 -7.05 -50.91
CA PHE A 475 -10.36 -7.46 -52.27
C PHE A 475 -10.80 -8.90 -52.63
N SER A 476 -11.14 -9.74 -51.64
CA SER A 476 -11.53 -11.14 -51.88
C SER A 476 -13.03 -11.36 -52.15
N ASN A 477 -13.85 -10.30 -52.15
CA ASN A 477 -15.29 -10.40 -52.42
C ASN A 477 -15.73 -10.01 -53.85
N GLU A 478 -14.82 -9.59 -54.75
CA GLU A 478 -15.19 -9.19 -56.12
C GLU A 478 -14.77 -10.16 -57.25
N THR A 479 -14.10 -11.28 -56.98
CA THR A 479 -13.78 -12.28 -58.02
C THR A 479 -14.45 -13.62 -57.75
N SER A 480 -15.78 -13.65 -57.85
CA SER A 480 -16.54 -14.89 -58.06
C SER A 480 -17.54 -14.71 -59.21
N GLY A 481 -17.03 -14.45 -60.41
CA GLY A 481 -17.86 -14.31 -61.60
C GLY A 481 -17.08 -14.44 -62.89
N THR A 482 -16.78 -15.68 -63.30
CA THR A 482 -16.94 -16.24 -64.67
C THR A 482 -16.01 -17.44 -64.89
N LYS A 483 -16.61 -18.58 -65.23
CA LYS A 483 -15.94 -19.74 -65.85
C LYS A 483 -16.04 -19.58 -67.36
N SER A 484 -14.93 -19.64 -68.10
CA SER A 484 -14.66 -20.64 -69.16
C SER A 484 -13.64 -20.16 -70.21
N SER A 485 -12.87 -21.13 -70.70
CA SER A 485 -12.08 -21.16 -71.94
C SER A 485 -10.75 -20.39 -71.98
N LEU A 486 -9.62 -21.11 -71.98
CA LEU A 486 -8.81 -21.41 -73.17
C LEU A 486 -7.42 -21.93 -72.80
N SER A 487 -7.11 -23.08 -73.39
CA SER A 487 -5.78 -23.66 -73.56
C SER A 487 -4.97 -22.89 -74.62
N SER A 488 -3.72 -22.49 -74.32
CA SER A 488 -2.57 -22.60 -75.25
C SER A 488 -1.29 -21.89 -74.72
N LEU A 489 -0.13 -22.49 -75.04
CA LEU A 489 1.26 -21.96 -75.05
C LEU A 489 2.02 -22.00 -73.71
N VAL A 490 2.90 -22.98 -73.42
CA VAL A 490 4.20 -23.39 -74.02
C VAL A 490 5.39 -22.87 -73.19
N SER A 491 6.04 -23.84 -72.51
CA SER A 491 7.47 -24.00 -72.16
C SER A 491 8.32 -22.83 -71.63
N HIS A 492 9.02 -23.08 -70.52
CA HIS A 492 10.44 -23.48 -70.56
C HIS A 492 10.99 -23.90 -69.18
N THR A 493 11.72 -25.03 -69.20
CA THR A 493 12.95 -25.39 -68.43
C THR A 493 12.87 -25.48 -66.89
N SER A 494 13.47 -26.43 -66.18
CA SER A 494 13.97 -27.80 -66.37
C SER A 494 14.68 -28.17 -65.06
N SER A 495 14.57 -29.44 -64.63
CA SER A 495 15.51 -30.22 -63.79
C SER A 495 16.06 -29.60 -62.49
N SER A 496 15.98 -30.25 -61.34
CA SER A 496 16.68 -31.52 -61.11
C SER A 496 16.11 -32.31 -59.91
N GLN A 497 15.91 -33.60 -60.16
CA GLN A 497 15.74 -34.67 -59.18
C GLN A 497 17.06 -34.91 -58.42
N SER A 498 16.95 -35.37 -57.17
CA SER A 498 17.68 -36.56 -56.73
C SER A 498 16.95 -37.20 -55.55
N GLU A 499 16.64 -38.47 -55.75
CA GLU A 499 16.02 -39.44 -54.86
C GLU A 499 16.94 -39.80 -53.67
N SER A 500 16.36 -40.27 -52.57
CA SER A 500 16.68 -41.62 -52.05
C SER A 500 15.73 -42.01 -50.91
N GLN A 501 15.14 -43.19 -51.08
CA GLN A 501 14.36 -43.95 -50.12
C GLN A 501 15.28 -44.81 -49.23
N SER A 502 14.86 -45.05 -47.97
CA SER A 502 15.01 -46.34 -47.26
C SER A 502 14.19 -46.27 -45.96
N HIS A 503 13.03 -46.92 -45.84
CA HIS A 503 12.83 -48.29 -45.33
C HIS A 503 13.48 -48.59 -43.96
N SER A 504 12.66 -48.70 -42.91
CA SER A 504 12.74 -49.78 -41.93
C SER A 504 11.44 -49.90 -41.12
N GLN A 505 10.91 -51.12 -41.11
CA GLN A 505 9.79 -51.63 -40.31
C GLN A 505 10.33 -52.33 -39.06
N SER A 506 9.59 -52.27 -37.94
CA SER A 506 9.51 -53.31 -36.89
C SER A 506 8.32 -52.97 -35.96
N LYS A 507 7.18 -53.69 -36.01
CA LYS A 507 6.82 -54.93 -35.30
C LYS A 507 7.22 -54.90 -33.81
N SER A 508 6.27 -54.64 -32.89
CA SER A 508 5.31 -55.56 -32.25
C SER A 508 5.85 -56.24 -30.98
N GLN A 509 5.22 -56.02 -29.83
CA GLN A 509 4.86 -57.09 -28.88
C GLN A 509 3.99 -56.59 -27.71
N SER A 510 2.89 -57.30 -27.53
CA SER A 510 1.97 -57.37 -26.40
C SER A 510 2.53 -58.24 -25.27
N LEU A 511 2.00 -58.08 -24.05
CA LEU A 511 1.75 -59.08 -22.96
C LEU A 511 1.32 -58.24 -21.72
N ASP A 512 0.05 -58.13 -21.33
CA ASP A 512 -0.76 -59.09 -20.56
C ASP A 512 -0.03 -59.85 -19.44
N SER A 513 -0.42 -59.58 -18.17
CA SER A 513 -0.98 -60.59 -17.25
C SER A 513 -1.13 -60.08 -15.80
N THR A 514 -2.35 -60.23 -15.25
CA THR A 514 -2.71 -60.70 -13.87
C THR A 514 -2.15 -59.95 -12.64
N GLY A 515 -2.91 -59.48 -11.64
CA GLY A 515 -4.17 -59.94 -11.07
C GLY A 515 -3.94 -60.88 -9.89
N HIS A 516 -4.03 -60.40 -8.63
CA HIS A 516 -4.49 -61.18 -7.47
C HIS A 516 -4.82 -60.32 -6.25
N THR A 517 -5.76 -60.86 -5.48
CA THR A 517 -6.62 -60.31 -4.43
C THR A 517 -6.19 -60.70 -3.01
N ALA A 518 -6.74 -59.96 -2.04
CA ALA A 518 -7.32 -60.42 -0.76
C ALA A 518 -6.58 -60.16 0.57
N ASN A 519 -7.27 -59.38 1.42
CA ASN A 519 -7.65 -59.60 2.83
C ASN A 519 -6.65 -60.06 3.90
N GLY A 520 -6.67 -59.36 5.04
CA GLY A 520 -6.27 -59.89 6.34
C GLY A 520 -6.42 -58.87 7.47
N ALA A 521 -7.28 -59.17 8.45
CA ALA A 521 -7.65 -58.34 9.60
C ALA A 521 -6.95 -58.80 10.92
N ARG A 522 -7.21 -58.03 12.01
CA ARG A 522 -7.01 -58.31 13.46
C ARG A 522 -5.58 -58.16 14.01
N SER A 523 -5.31 -57.76 15.26
CA SER A 523 -6.09 -57.35 16.47
C SER A 523 -5.10 -56.99 17.60
N GLU A 524 -5.48 -56.08 18.52
CA GLU A 524 -5.26 -56.08 20.01
C GLU A 524 -3.82 -56.22 20.58
N ALA A 525 -3.38 -55.73 21.76
CA ALA A 525 -3.96 -55.19 23.01
C ALA A 525 -2.84 -54.33 23.71
N GLU A 526 -3.14 -53.23 24.41
CA GLU A 526 -3.33 -53.05 25.89
C GLU A 526 -2.08 -52.94 26.79
N GLU A 527 -2.26 -52.10 27.83
CA GLU A 527 -1.73 -52.13 29.21
C GLU A 527 -0.86 -50.89 29.60
N THR A 528 -1.34 -49.84 30.30
CA THR A 528 -1.84 -49.61 31.70
C THR A 528 -0.87 -48.70 32.47
N LEU A 529 -1.36 -47.60 33.05
CA LEU A 529 -1.01 -47.25 34.44
C LEU A 529 -2.05 -46.29 35.06
N GLN A 530 -2.51 -46.70 36.25
CA GLN A 530 -3.57 -46.10 37.06
C GLN A 530 -3.06 -45.02 38.03
N ASN A 531 -3.98 -44.11 38.37
CA ASN A 531 -4.29 -43.53 39.68
C ASN A 531 -3.17 -42.99 40.61
N SER A 532 -3.36 -41.76 41.09
CA SER A 532 -3.88 -41.58 42.46
C SER A 532 -4.25 -40.12 42.83
N ASN A 533 -5.49 -40.01 43.31
CA ASN A 533 -5.98 -39.32 44.51
C ASN A 533 -5.88 -37.80 44.74
N ALA A 534 -7.08 -37.29 44.99
CA ALA A 534 -7.46 -36.06 45.65
C ALA A 534 -6.98 -35.93 47.11
N LYS A 535 -6.86 -34.68 47.59
CA LYS A 535 -7.38 -34.29 48.91
C LYS A 535 -7.56 -32.77 49.04
N LYS A 536 -8.67 -32.43 49.69
CA LYS A 536 -9.16 -31.11 50.12
C LYS A 536 -8.26 -30.45 51.18
N SER A 537 -8.28 -29.11 51.22
CA SER A 537 -8.41 -28.35 52.47
C SER A 537 -8.86 -26.90 52.22
N GLN A 538 -10.04 -26.55 52.75
CA GLN A 538 -10.43 -25.19 53.14
C GLN A 538 -9.60 -24.76 54.36
N VAL A 539 -9.29 -23.46 54.50
CA VAL A 539 -9.34 -22.68 55.76
C VAL A 539 -9.29 -21.17 55.39
N ASP A 540 -10.30 -20.42 55.86
CA ASP A 540 -10.35 -18.94 55.95
C ASP A 540 -9.27 -18.42 56.93
N THR A 541 -8.74 -17.20 56.92
CA THR A 541 -9.37 -15.92 57.32
C THR A 541 -8.22 -14.88 57.51
N LEU A 542 -8.48 -13.59 57.22
CA LEU A 542 -7.95 -12.35 57.87
C LEU A 542 -6.42 -12.16 57.95
N GLY A 543 -5.77 -11.03 57.65
CA GLY A 543 -6.14 -9.62 57.57
C GLY A 543 -4.91 -8.79 58.05
N ASN A 544 -4.76 -7.55 57.55
CA ASN A 544 -3.82 -6.50 58.03
C ASN A 544 -2.31 -6.78 57.84
N THR A 545 -1.39 -5.86 57.56
CA THR A 545 -1.30 -4.40 57.54
C THR A 545 0.01 -4.03 56.83
N SER A 546 0.05 -2.89 56.14
CA SER A 546 1.28 -2.21 55.69
C SER A 546 2.17 -1.85 56.91
N PRO A 547 3.51 -1.69 56.77
CA PRO A 547 4.05 -0.44 56.22
C PRO A 547 5.36 -0.58 55.40
N ASP A 548 5.50 0.29 54.39
CA ASP A 548 6.79 0.87 53.95
C ASP A 548 7.32 1.80 55.06
N PRO A 549 8.63 2.01 55.27
CA PRO A 549 9.50 2.56 54.22
C PRO A 549 10.97 2.10 54.26
N ASP A 550 11.71 2.21 53.15
CA ASP A 550 13.18 2.20 53.19
C ASP A 550 13.80 3.37 52.41
N GLU A 551 14.57 4.15 53.18
CA GLU A 551 15.49 5.20 52.76
C GLU A 551 16.80 4.62 52.20
N HIS A 552 17.37 5.40 51.28
CA HIS A 552 18.78 5.54 50.93
C HIS A 552 19.86 4.71 51.65
N LEU A 553 20.69 4.03 50.86
CA LEU A 553 22.11 3.85 51.17
C LEU A 553 22.98 3.84 49.91
N ASN A 554 23.77 4.91 49.79
CA ASN A 554 25.02 5.00 49.04
C ASN A 554 26.07 4.08 49.69
N VAL A 555 27.03 3.60 48.88
CA VAL A 555 28.48 3.36 49.18
C VAL A 555 28.99 2.16 48.38
N ARG A 556 29.88 2.38 47.40
CA ARG A 556 31.30 1.93 47.47
C ARG A 556 32.12 2.38 46.25
N GLN A 557 33.10 3.24 46.54
CA GLN A 557 34.36 3.36 45.81
C GLN A 557 35.25 2.14 46.14
N MET A 558 36.00 1.65 45.16
CA MET A 558 37.37 1.19 45.38
C MET A 558 38.23 1.59 44.17
N LEU A 559 39.33 2.26 44.50
CA LEU A 559 40.48 2.60 43.66
C LEU A 559 41.34 1.35 43.47
N ASP A 560 42.09 1.27 42.36
CA ASP A 560 43.54 1.14 42.46
C ASP A 560 44.26 1.58 41.16
N HIS A 561 45.46 2.09 41.41
CA HIS A 561 46.42 2.76 40.53
C HIS A 561 47.09 1.84 39.51
N GLU A 562 47.59 2.41 38.40
CA GLU A 562 49.03 2.34 38.06
C GLU A 562 49.45 3.38 37.00
N HIS A 563 50.75 3.70 37.05
CA HIS A 563 51.47 4.85 36.50
C HIS A 563 51.80 4.77 35.00
N GLY A 564 52.17 5.91 34.39
CA GLY A 564 53.09 5.89 33.24
C GLY A 564 53.12 7.11 32.30
N GLU A 565 53.90 8.13 32.67
CA GLU A 565 54.81 8.93 31.82
C GLU A 565 54.30 9.92 30.73
N HIS A 566 54.74 11.17 30.91
CA HIS A 566 54.77 12.27 29.94
C HIS A 566 55.99 12.16 28.99
N PRO A 567 55.95 12.84 27.82
CA PRO A 567 56.91 13.94 27.64
C PRO A 567 56.38 15.19 26.91
N THR A 568 56.78 16.34 27.49
CA THR A 568 57.19 17.66 26.94
C THR A 568 56.81 18.15 25.52
N ARG A 569 56.36 19.42 25.49
CA ARG A 569 56.19 20.37 24.36
C ARG A 569 57.51 20.65 23.59
N PRO A 570 57.43 21.34 22.42
CA PRO A 570 57.66 22.79 22.47
C PRO A 570 56.67 23.65 21.65
N SER A 571 56.51 24.86 22.15
CA SER A 571 55.76 26.01 21.62
C SER A 571 56.59 26.75 20.56
N THR A 572 55.98 27.19 19.47
CA THR A 572 56.52 28.25 18.60
C THR A 572 55.53 29.40 18.50
N ARG A 573 56.01 30.57 18.95
CA ARG A 573 55.42 31.90 18.92
C ARG A 573 56.08 32.65 17.77
N VAL A 574 55.30 33.25 16.88
CA VAL A 574 55.78 34.29 15.96
C VAL A 574 54.83 35.48 16.07
N GLU A 575 55.35 36.57 16.61
CA GLU A 575 54.78 37.91 16.52
C GLU A 575 55.31 38.57 15.24
N VAL A 576 54.46 39.23 14.46
CA VAL A 576 54.86 40.40 13.65
C VAL A 576 53.73 41.42 13.56
N SER A 577 54.03 42.59 14.13
CA SER A 577 53.75 43.98 13.77
C SER A 577 52.39 44.47 13.25
N LYS A 578 51.97 45.57 13.90
CA LYS A 578 51.02 46.59 13.45
C LYS A 578 51.63 47.39 12.28
N ASP A 579 50.77 47.87 11.37
CA ASP A 579 50.67 49.29 10.95
C ASP A 579 49.45 49.51 10.02
N HIS A 580 48.91 50.72 10.04
CA HIS A 580 47.73 51.26 9.35
C HIS A 580 48.15 52.55 8.57
N PRO A 581 47.28 53.20 7.78
CA PRO A 581 46.88 53.01 6.37
C PRO A 581 47.41 54.19 5.48
N PRO A 582 46.93 54.48 4.24
CA PRO A 582 45.61 55.11 4.00
C PRO A 582 44.89 54.82 2.65
N SER A 583 43.57 55.07 2.64
CA SER A 583 42.67 55.64 1.61
C SER A 583 42.99 55.50 0.10
N VAL A 584 42.01 55.11 -0.73
CA VAL A 584 41.43 55.91 -1.84
C VAL A 584 40.03 55.36 -2.22
N ARG A 585 39.17 56.30 -2.62
CA ARG A 585 37.80 56.25 -3.14
C ARG A 585 37.63 55.33 -4.37
N ASP A 586 36.44 54.76 -4.58
CA ASP A 586 35.62 55.24 -5.70
C ASP A 586 34.14 54.85 -5.64
N LYS A 587 33.34 55.81 -6.09
CA LYS A 587 31.88 55.78 -6.23
C LYS A 587 31.53 55.20 -7.58
N THR A 588 30.49 54.36 -7.66
CA THR A 588 29.69 54.28 -8.90
C THR A 588 28.21 54.27 -8.55
N HIS A 589 27.54 55.27 -9.13
CA HIS A 589 26.11 55.46 -9.21
C HIS A 589 25.45 54.32 -9.97
N LEU A 590 24.28 53.89 -9.53
CA LEU A 590 23.30 53.20 -10.36
C LEU A 590 22.00 54.00 -10.30
N GLU A 591 21.79 54.80 -11.34
CA GLU A 591 20.52 55.45 -11.67
C GLU A 591 19.50 54.37 -12.05
N VAL A 592 18.33 54.40 -11.42
CA VAL A 592 17.15 53.67 -11.88
C VAL A 592 16.21 54.69 -12.52
N HIS A 593 16.10 54.62 -13.84
CA HIS A 593 15.12 55.36 -14.63
C HIS A 593 13.71 54.79 -14.43
N HIS A 594 12.77 55.69 -14.10
CA HIS A 594 11.34 55.53 -14.35
C HIS A 594 11.05 55.36 -15.84
N ASN A 595 10.16 54.43 -16.25
CA ASN A 595 8.89 54.79 -16.90
C ASN A 595 7.98 53.60 -17.25
N THR A 596 6.73 53.96 -17.55
CA THR A 596 5.58 53.22 -18.14
C THR A 596 4.70 52.43 -17.17
N LYS A 597 3.50 52.92 -16.78
CA LYS A 597 2.24 53.26 -17.49
C LYS A 597 1.44 52.05 -17.98
N GLY A 598 0.19 52.01 -17.51
CA GLY A 598 -0.95 51.27 -18.06
C GLY A 598 -1.42 50.15 -17.12
N GLU A 599 -2.67 49.95 -16.75
CA GLU A 599 -3.97 50.58 -17.05
C GLU A 599 -4.91 50.09 -15.93
N ILE A 600 -5.66 51.00 -15.29
CA ILE A 600 -6.67 50.63 -14.29
C ILE A 600 -8.03 50.69 -14.98
N HIS A 601 -8.62 49.52 -15.24
CA HIS A 601 -10.03 49.43 -15.64
C HIS A 601 -10.92 49.43 -14.40
N HIS A 602 -11.58 50.57 -14.16
CA HIS A 602 -12.81 50.67 -13.39
C HIS A 602 -13.94 50.02 -14.18
N SER A 603 -14.65 49.05 -13.59
CA SER A 603 -16.00 48.70 -14.01
C SER A 603 -16.97 49.03 -12.86
N GLN A 604 -17.76 50.07 -13.09
CA GLN A 604 -19.01 50.32 -12.37
C GLN A 604 -20.08 49.40 -12.97
N SER A 605 -20.86 48.72 -12.13
CA SER A 605 -22.19 48.25 -12.50
C SER A 605 -23.19 48.67 -11.42
N GLN A 606 -24.06 49.60 -11.78
CA GLN A 606 -25.34 49.86 -11.11
C GLN A 606 -26.48 49.17 -11.88
N HIS A 607 -27.56 48.92 -11.14
CA HIS A 607 -28.89 48.39 -11.52
C HIS A 607 -28.98 46.86 -11.63
N GLN A 608 -29.95 46.17 -11.01
CA GLN A 608 -31.27 46.55 -10.45
C GLN A 608 -31.45 46.10 -9.01
#